data_AF-A0A935XH52-F1
#
_entry.id   AF-A0A935XH52-F1
#
_cell.length_a   1.000
_cell.length_b   1.000
_cell.length_c   1.000
_cell.angle_alpha   90.00
_cell.angle_beta   90.00
_cell.angle_gamma   90.00
#
_symmetry.space_group_name_H-M   'P 1'
#
loop_
_entity.id
_entity.type
_entity.pdbx_description
1 polymer ?
#
loop_
_entity_poly.entity_id
_entity_poly.type
_entity_poly.pdbx_seq_one_letter_code
_entity_poly.pdbx_strand_id
1 'polypeptide(L)'
;MSSVLSADTSPDASAAQQAAWRAMSPAEKLAQVRALTTAVLRLEREGLRRRHPTFGPAQLHRAAIERRLGPELTARVYSLLSRAP
;
A
#
# COMPACT_ATOMS: atom_id res chain seq x y z
N MET A 1 -19.04 9.63 20.51
CA MET A 1 -19.61 9.67 19.14
C MET A 1 -18.72 8.83 18.25
N SER A 2 -19.28 7.87 17.49
CA SER A 2 -18.49 7.03 16.59
C SER A 2 -18.00 7.90 15.42
N SER A 3 -16.68 8.13 15.33
CA SER A 3 -16.11 8.92 14.23
C SER A 3 -16.26 8.16 12.92
N VAL A 4 -16.72 8.84 11.87
CA VAL A 4 -16.79 8.28 10.52
C VAL A 4 -15.36 8.20 9.98
N LEU A 5 -14.94 7.02 9.51
CA LEU A 5 -13.57 6.78 9.05
C LEU A 5 -13.25 7.42 7.69
N SER A 6 -14.28 7.68 6.88
CA SER A 6 -14.18 8.28 5.55
C SER A 6 -15.44 9.09 5.24
N ALA A 7 -15.28 10.27 4.64
CA ALA A 7 -16.41 11.11 4.25
C ALA A 7 -17.30 10.49 3.16
N ASP A 8 -16.76 9.53 2.39
CA ASP A 8 -17.47 8.79 1.33
C ASP A 8 -18.02 7.44 1.85
N THR A 9 -18.29 7.34 3.15
CA THR A 9 -18.84 6.14 3.76
C THR A 9 -19.95 6.53 4.72
N SER A 10 -21.13 5.94 4.55
CA SER A 10 -22.26 6.24 5.42
C SER A 10 -21.92 5.88 6.89
N PRO A 11 -22.50 6.59 7.87
CA PRO A 11 -22.27 6.29 9.29
C PRO A 11 -22.54 4.82 9.64
N ASP A 12 -23.61 4.23 9.09
CA ASP A 12 -23.99 2.84 9.33
C ASP A 12 -22.97 1.85 8.78
N ALA A 13 -22.45 2.09 7.57
CA ALA A 13 -21.41 1.26 6.97
C ALA A 13 -20.09 1.36 7.76
N SER A 14 -19.72 2.57 8.19
CA SER A 14 -18.54 2.79 9.06
C SER A 14 -18.70 2.06 10.40
N ALA A 15 -19.89 2.10 11.01
CA ALA A 15 -20.17 1.38 12.25
C ALA A 15 -20.08 -0.15 12.07
N ALA A 16 -20.64 -0.69 10.99
CA ALA A 16 -20.56 -2.11 10.66
C ALA A 16 -19.11 -2.57 10.42
N GLN A 17 -18.31 -1.80 9.69
CA GLN A 17 -16.89 -2.08 9.47
C GLN A 17 -16.11 -2.10 10.79
N GLN A 18 -16.32 -1.11 11.65
CA GLN A 18 -15.64 -1.05 12.95
C GLN A 18 -16.05 -2.21 13.86
N ALA A 19 -17.33 -2.60 13.87
CA ALA A 19 -17.81 -3.76 14.62
C ALA A 19 -17.14 -5.05 14.14
N ALA A 20 -17.05 -5.26 12.81
CA ALA A 20 -16.36 -6.40 12.23
C ALA A 20 -14.88 -6.45 12.64
N TRP A 21 -14.15 -5.32 12.59
CA TRP A 21 -12.75 -5.26 13.01
C TRP A 21 -12.51 -5.48 14.50
N ARG A 22 -13.49 -5.16 15.36
CA ARG A 22 -13.43 -5.43 16.80
C ARG A 22 -13.69 -6.90 17.11
N ALA A 23 -14.50 -7.59 16.29
CA ALA A 23 -14.77 -9.00 16.43
C ALA A 23 -13.63 -9.91 15.92
N MET A 24 -12.78 -9.40 15.03
CA MET A 24 -11.63 -10.15 14.52
C MET A 24 -10.56 -10.41 15.59
N SER A 25 -10.06 -11.64 15.62
CA SER A 25 -8.82 -11.99 16.30
C SER A 25 -7.61 -11.25 15.68
N PRO A 26 -6.47 -11.17 16.40
CA PRO A 26 -5.25 -10.59 15.84
C PRO A 26 -4.78 -11.26 14.54
N ALA A 27 -4.94 -12.58 14.42
CA ALA A 27 -4.55 -13.34 13.24
C ALA A 27 -5.42 -13.01 12.02
N GLU A 28 -6.74 -12.92 12.20
CA GLU A 28 -7.68 -12.52 11.13
C GLU A 28 -7.42 -11.09 10.68
N LYS A 29 -7.16 -10.18 11.62
CA LYS A 29 -6.79 -8.80 11.32
C LYS A 29 -5.51 -8.73 10.48
N LEU A 30 -4.48 -9.51 10.84
CA LEU A 30 -3.24 -9.57 10.06
C LEU A 30 -3.48 -10.17 8.66
N ALA A 31 -4.32 -11.20 8.54
CA ALA A 31 -4.68 -11.77 7.25
C ALA A 31 -5.37 -10.73 6.34
N GLN A 32 -6.31 -9.95 6.91
CA GLN A 32 -7.00 -8.88 6.21
C GLN A 32 -6.03 -7.77 5.75
N VAL A 33 -5.10 -7.36 6.61
CA VAL A 33 -4.05 -6.38 6.26
C VAL A 33 -3.20 -6.91 5.10
N ARG A 34 -2.73 -8.16 5.17
CA ARG A 34 -1.91 -8.77 4.10
C ARG A 34 -2.65 -8.84 2.77
N ALA A 35 -3.92 -9.21 2.79
CA ALA A 35 -4.76 -9.26 1.60
C ALA A 35 -4.90 -7.86 0.97
N LEU A 36 -5.23 -6.85 1.78
CA LEU A 36 -5.38 -5.48 1.31
C LEU A 36 -4.06 -4.90 0.78
N THR A 37 -2.94 -5.10 1.49
CA THR A 37 -1.62 -4.69 1.02
C THR A 37 -1.34 -5.31 -0.34
N THR A 38 -1.54 -6.62 -0.50
CA THR A 38 -1.30 -7.31 -1.78
C THR A 38 -2.14 -6.72 -2.92
N ALA A 39 -3.42 -6.44 -2.67
CA ALA A 39 -4.31 -5.83 -3.66
C ALA A 39 -3.84 -4.43 -4.08
N VAL A 40 -3.52 -3.58 -3.11
CA VAL A 40 -3.03 -2.21 -3.37
C VAL A 40 -1.71 -2.22 -4.13
N LEU A 41 -0.77 -3.09 -3.76
CA LEU A 41 0.51 -3.19 -4.45
C LEU A 41 0.37 -3.70 -5.89
N ARG A 42 -0.63 -4.55 -6.18
CA ARG A 42 -0.95 -4.96 -7.56
C ARG A 42 -1.51 -3.79 -8.36
N LEU A 43 -2.47 -3.06 -7.80
CA LEU A 43 -3.06 -1.87 -8.44
C LEU A 43 -2.01 -0.79 -8.73
N GLU A 44 -1.09 -0.55 -7.79
CA GLU A 44 0.03 0.38 -7.98
C GLU A 44 0.89 -0.02 -9.18
N ARG A 45 1.30 -1.29 -9.27
CA ARG A 45 2.14 -1.77 -10.37
C ARG A 45 1.45 -1.62 -11.72
N GLU A 46 0.16 -1.97 -11.81
CA GLU A 46 -0.61 -1.77 -13.04
C GLU A 46 -0.75 -0.30 -13.41
N GLY A 47 -0.97 0.58 -12.42
CA GLY A 47 -0.96 2.02 -12.63
C GLY A 47 0.37 2.54 -13.18
N LEU A 48 1.50 2.05 -12.65
CA LEU A 48 2.84 2.40 -13.13
C LEU A 48 3.09 1.90 -14.55
N ARG A 49 2.69 0.66 -14.88
CA ARG A 49 2.81 0.11 -16.24
C ARG A 49 2.06 0.96 -17.27
N ARG A 50 0.85 1.42 -16.93
CA ARG A 50 0.05 2.27 -17.81
C ARG A 50 0.65 3.66 -18.02
N ARG A 51 1.23 4.26 -16.99
CA ARG A 51 1.85 5.60 -17.06
C ARG A 51 3.24 5.60 -17.70
N HIS A 52 3.96 4.48 -17.58
CA HIS A 52 5.32 4.31 -18.08
C HIS A 52 5.43 3.04 -18.94
N PRO A 53 4.83 3.03 -20.13
CA PRO A 53 4.74 1.83 -20.97
C PRO A 53 6.10 1.30 -21.44
N THR A 54 7.14 2.14 -21.45
CA THR A 54 8.50 1.78 -21.86
C THR A 54 9.39 1.30 -20.71
N PHE A 55 8.91 1.34 -19.46
CA PHE A 55 9.72 0.93 -18.31
C PHE A 55 9.87 -0.60 -18.26
N GLY A 56 11.11 -1.04 -18.11
CA GLY A 56 11.42 -2.43 -17.77
C GLY A 56 11.08 -2.76 -16.30
N PRO A 57 11.14 -4.04 -15.90
CA PRO A 57 10.78 -4.48 -14.55
C PRO A 57 11.53 -3.76 -13.42
N ALA A 58 12.84 -3.52 -13.58
CA ALA A 58 13.66 -2.83 -12.58
C ALA A 58 13.26 -1.35 -12.42
N GLN A 59 12.93 -0.67 -13.52
CA GLN A 59 12.48 0.72 -13.51
C GLN A 59 11.10 0.84 -12.84
N LEU A 60 10.17 -0.08 -13.15
CA LEU A 60 8.87 -0.15 -12.48
C LEU A 60 9.02 -0.42 -10.98
N HIS A 61 9.93 -1.31 -10.59
CA HIS A 61 10.20 -1.60 -9.18
C HIS A 61 10.75 -0.37 -8.44
N ARG A 62 11.74 0.32 -9.02
CA ARG A 62 12.28 1.56 -8.46
C ARG A 62 11.21 2.64 -8.33
N ALA A 63 10.39 2.85 -9.37
CA ALA A 63 9.30 3.82 -9.34
C ALA A 63 8.25 3.50 -8.26
N ALA A 64 7.95 2.21 -8.02
CA ALA A 64 7.07 1.80 -6.93
C ALA A 64 7.67 2.09 -5.55
N ILE A 65 8.96 1.83 -5.35
CA ILE A 65 9.65 2.16 -4.09
C ILE A 65 9.64 3.67 -3.86
N GLU A 66 9.99 4.45 -4.89
CA GLU A 66 10.02 5.92 -4.83
C GLU A 66 8.65 6.51 -4.49
N ARG A 67 7.58 5.95 -5.02
CA ARG A 67 6.21 6.36 -4.70
C ARG A 67 5.82 6.11 -3.24
N ARG A 68 6.36 5.06 -2.60
CA ARG A 68 6.02 4.67 -1.21
C ARG A 68 6.90 5.34 -0.17
N LEU A 69 8.20 5.42 -0.44
CA LEU A 69 9.20 5.92 0.51
C LEU A 69 9.56 7.39 0.27
N GLY A 70 9.23 7.91 -0.91
CA GLY A 70 9.71 9.21 -1.38
C GLY A 70 11.13 9.14 -1.96
N PRO A 71 11.55 10.21 -2.65
CA PRO A 71 12.82 10.26 -3.37
C PRO A 71 14.05 10.15 -2.44
N GLU A 72 14.00 10.78 -1.27
CA GLU A 72 15.13 10.81 -0.33
C GLU A 72 15.47 9.42 0.23
N LEU A 73 14.48 8.72 0.78
CA LEU A 73 14.68 7.37 1.32
C LEU A 73 15.05 6.38 0.20
N THR A 74 14.48 6.55 -0.99
CA THR A 74 14.82 5.71 -2.14
C THR A 74 16.28 5.89 -2.56
N ALA A 75 16.75 7.13 -2.67
CA ALA A 75 18.15 7.41 -2.98
C ALA A 75 19.10 6.80 -1.93
N ARG A 76 18.77 6.93 -0.64
CA ARG A 76 19.56 6.31 0.44
C ARG A 76 19.63 4.79 0.28
N VAL A 77 18.51 4.10 0.10
CA VAL A 77 18.46 2.64 -0.08
C VAL A 77 19.29 2.20 -1.28
N TYR A 78 19.08 2.80 -2.46
CA TYR A 78 19.82 2.40 -3.66
C TYR A 78 21.31 2.74 -3.58
N SER A 79 21.69 3.84 -2.92
CA SER A 79 23.11 4.17 -2.70
C SER A 79 23.81 3.12 -1.82
N LEU A 80 23.11 2.59 -0.81
CA LEU A 80 23.64 1.54 0.06
C LEU A 80 23.80 0.22 -0.71
N LEU A 81 22.82 -0.13 -1.54
CA LEU A 81 22.87 -1.33 -2.36
C LEU A 81 23.99 -1.28 -3.42
N SER A 82 24.27 -0.11 -4.00
CA SER A 82 25.41 0.05 -4.93
C SER A 82 26.78 0.02 -4.26
N ARG A 83 26.83 0.12 -2.92
CA ARG A 83 28.05 0.12 -2.10
C ARG A 83 28.30 -1.20 -1.39
N ALA A 84 27.36 -2.15 -1.46
CA ALA A 84 27.54 -3.50 -0.93
C ALA A 84 28.52 -4.28 -1.83
N PRO A 85 29.47 -5.04 -1.26
CA PRO A 85 30.45 -5.83 -2.03
C PRO A 85 29.80 -6.95 -2.84
#